data_AF-A0A352FH42-F1
#
_entry.id   AF-A0A352FH42-F1
#
_cell.length_a   1.000
_cell.length_b   1.000
_cell.length_c   1.000
_cell.angle_alpha   90.00
_cell.angle_beta   90.00
_cell.angle_gamma   90.00
#
_symmetry.space_group_name_H-M   'P 1'
#
loop_
_entity.id
_entity.type
_entity.pdbx_description
1 polymer ?
#
loop_
_entity_poly.entity_id
_entity_poly.type
_entity_poly.pdbx_seq_one_letter_code
_entity_poly.pdbx_strand_id
1 'polypeptide(L)'
;MELRFYENQGGFLVENLEVVFPPPAKKATFVISRPNGDVVAEVPLRLETPLASYTAFGMFLPDAVAGLAPIGEPGDYVLSVKVDGQPITSLPFTMKREASSDPFNPKNTFVREGPWRDLAHFSVRAEDPDSHLEFSWWTSLRELPPGTKDPMVTLHLMYGGQEIAATRSPVVPTQTDWQFLRHEFVLPVTPVRWMTLADLTKRDGEYTVVAKVNGKPFKSYKAEVKGGQLQRHPRNSLDMEPHTAFISPRQVDTSARTTSRYALRDVYWIRKN
;
A
#
# COMPACT_ATOMS: atom_id res chain seq x y z
N MET A 1 -3.25 -4.19 4.19
CA MET A 1 -3.97 -3.57 5.32
C MET A 1 -4.85 -2.45 4.77
N GLU A 2 -6.17 -2.66 4.75
CA GLU A 2 -7.11 -1.63 4.32
C GLU A 2 -7.48 -0.77 5.54
N LEU A 3 -6.84 0.38 5.65
CA LEU A 3 -7.14 1.38 6.67
C LEU A 3 -7.53 2.67 5.99
N ARG A 4 -8.70 3.20 6.36
CA ARG A 4 -9.09 4.54 5.93
C ARG A 4 -8.61 5.55 6.96
N PHE A 5 -8.02 6.64 6.50
CA PHE A 5 -7.63 7.74 7.36
C PHE A 5 -8.62 8.90 7.21
N TYR A 6 -9.01 9.50 8.34
CA TYR A 6 -9.90 10.64 8.39
C TYR A 6 -9.11 11.91 8.71
N GLU A 7 -8.78 12.69 7.68
CA GLU A 7 -7.98 13.92 7.81
C GLU A 7 -8.62 14.95 8.76
N ASN A 8 -9.95 15.03 8.83
CA ASN A 8 -10.65 15.98 9.68
C ASN A 8 -10.57 15.64 11.19
N GLN A 9 -10.31 14.38 11.53
CA GLN A 9 -10.29 13.90 12.92
C GLN A 9 -8.89 13.47 13.36
N GLY A 10 -7.99 13.16 12.42
CA GLY A 10 -6.68 12.60 12.73
C GLY A 10 -6.84 11.23 13.36
N GLY A 11 -7.34 10.26 12.58
CA GLY A 11 -7.62 8.92 13.08
C GLY A 11 -7.90 7.94 11.96
N PHE A 12 -8.02 6.66 12.33
CA PHE A 12 -8.21 5.57 11.38
C PHE A 12 -9.59 4.94 11.55
N LEU A 13 -10.19 4.54 10.42
CA LEU A 13 -11.23 3.52 10.39
C LEU A 13 -10.55 2.18 10.19
N VAL A 14 -10.78 1.28 11.14
CA VAL A 14 -10.44 -0.12 11.05
C VAL A 14 -11.68 -0.86 10.55
N GLU A 15 -11.60 -1.39 9.33
CA GLU A 15 -12.68 -2.18 8.71
C GLU A 15 -12.24 -3.64 8.60
N ASN A 16 -11.22 -3.92 7.77
CA ASN A 16 -10.72 -5.26 7.48
C ASN A 16 -9.19 -5.26 7.48
N LEU A 17 -8.58 -6.02 8.37
CA LEU A 17 -7.13 -6.18 8.44
C LEU A 17 -6.76 -7.60 8.03
N GLU A 18 -6.38 -7.76 6.76
CA GLU A 18 -5.80 -9.00 6.28
C GLU A 18 -4.51 -9.31 7.06
N VAL A 19 -4.40 -10.55 7.50
CA VAL A 19 -3.22 -11.10 8.18
C VAL A 19 -2.78 -12.38 7.46
N VAL A 20 -1.46 -12.54 7.31
CA VAL A 20 -0.85 -13.77 6.79
C VAL A 20 -0.29 -14.55 7.96
N PHE A 21 -0.51 -15.86 7.94
CA PHE A 21 -0.24 -16.77 9.06
C PHE A 21 -0.95 -16.31 10.34
N PRO A 22 -2.30 -16.20 10.33
CA PRO A 22 -3.04 -15.79 11.51
C PRO A 22 -2.67 -16.69 12.70
N PRO A 23 -2.38 -16.12 13.88
CA PRO A 23 -2.13 -16.92 15.06
C PRO A 23 -3.39 -17.72 15.45
N PRO A 24 -3.24 -18.78 16.27
CA PRO A 24 -4.38 -19.59 16.71
C PRO A 24 -5.40 -18.79 17.53
N ALA A 25 -4.97 -17.70 18.17
CA ALA A 25 -5.83 -16.79 18.93
C ALA A 25 -6.93 -16.18 18.05
N LYS A 26 -8.16 -16.17 18.58
CA LYS A 26 -9.34 -15.62 17.88
C LYS A 26 -9.56 -14.14 18.12
N LYS A 27 -8.79 -13.52 19.01
CA LYS A 27 -8.87 -12.11 19.36
C LYS A 27 -7.55 -11.42 19.11
N ALA A 28 -7.63 -10.17 18.71
CA ALA A 28 -6.51 -9.27 18.57
C ALA A 28 -6.93 -7.86 19.00
N THR A 29 -5.98 -6.94 19.01
CA THR A 29 -6.25 -5.53 19.23
C THR A 29 -5.43 -4.72 18.24
N PHE A 30 -6.10 -3.87 17.47
CA PHE A 30 -5.41 -2.80 16.75
C PHE A 30 -5.08 -1.71 17.75
N VAL A 31 -3.83 -1.28 17.80
CA VAL A 31 -3.33 -0.32 18.79
C VAL A 31 -2.56 0.77 18.07
N ILE A 32 -2.81 2.02 18.45
CA ILE A 32 -1.96 3.15 18.13
C ILE A 32 -1.32 3.61 19.44
N SER A 33 0.00 3.69 19.45
CA SER A 33 0.78 4.07 20.64
C SER A 33 1.81 5.13 20.28
N ARG A 34 2.25 5.92 21.26
CA ARG A 34 3.44 6.78 21.14
C ARG A 34 4.71 5.90 21.19
N PRO A 35 5.89 6.42 20.77
CA PRO A 35 7.14 5.66 20.77
C PRO A 35 7.57 5.15 22.16
N ASN A 36 7.13 5.81 23.24
CA ASN A 36 7.37 5.38 24.62
C ASN A 36 6.44 4.24 25.09
N GLY A 37 5.51 3.79 24.24
CA GLY A 37 4.57 2.71 24.54
C GLY A 37 3.18 3.16 25.03
N ASP A 38 2.97 4.45 25.28
CA ASP A 38 1.67 4.97 25.73
C ASP A 38 0.61 4.73 24.66
N VAL A 39 -0.46 4.01 25.01
CA VAL A 39 -1.58 3.74 24.10
C VAL A 39 -2.43 5.00 23.95
N VAL A 40 -2.73 5.37 22.70
CA VAL A 40 -3.54 6.53 22.34
C VAL A 40 -4.89 6.12 21.79
N ALA A 41 -4.95 5.02 21.04
CA ALA A 41 -6.20 4.46 20.53
C ALA A 41 -6.10 2.94 20.46
N GLU A 42 -7.22 2.27 20.66
CA GLU A 42 -7.34 0.83 20.51
C GLU A 42 -8.68 0.43 19.89
N VAL A 43 -8.67 -0.65 19.11
CA VAL A 43 -9.87 -1.26 18.55
C VAL A 43 -9.77 -2.77 18.81
N PRO A 44 -10.70 -3.37 19.57
CA PRO A 44 -10.75 -4.81 19.74
C PRO A 44 -11.14 -5.48 18.42
N LEU A 45 -10.44 -6.57 18.11
CA LEU A 45 -10.59 -7.32 16.86
C LEU A 45 -10.93 -8.78 17.15
N ARG A 46 -11.72 -9.35 16.26
CA ARG A 46 -11.94 -10.80 16.11
C ARG A 46 -11.34 -11.28 14.81
N LEU A 47 -10.79 -12.47 14.85
CA LEU A 47 -10.39 -13.20 13.66
C LEU A 47 -11.64 -13.85 13.06
N GLU A 48 -12.07 -13.40 11.89
CA GLU A 48 -12.98 -14.22 11.09
C GLU A 48 -12.22 -15.39 10.48
N THR A 49 -12.95 -16.51 10.34
CA THR A 49 -12.47 -17.77 9.77
C THR A 49 -11.58 -17.50 8.57
N PRO A 50 -10.47 -18.26 8.38
CA PRO A 50 -9.62 -18.12 7.22
C PRO A 50 -10.49 -18.01 5.97
N LEU A 51 -10.15 -17.07 5.09
CA LEU A 51 -10.80 -16.94 3.80
C LEU A 51 -10.84 -18.36 3.22
N ALA A 52 -12.02 -18.95 3.05
CA ALA A 52 -12.17 -20.42 3.08
C ALA A 52 -11.27 -21.16 2.06
N SER A 53 -10.88 -20.48 0.99
CA SER A 53 -9.98 -20.97 -0.06
C SER A 53 -8.49 -20.65 0.14
N TYR A 54 -8.14 -19.84 1.14
CA TYR A 54 -6.81 -19.30 1.41
C TYR A 54 -6.42 -19.49 2.89
N THR A 55 -6.11 -20.72 3.29
CA THR A 55 -5.86 -21.10 4.69
C THR A 55 -4.68 -20.39 5.38
N ALA A 56 -3.74 -19.87 4.60
CA ALA A 56 -2.63 -19.05 5.11
C ALA A 56 -3.05 -17.60 5.45
N PHE A 57 -4.28 -17.21 5.14
CA PHE A 57 -4.79 -15.85 5.31
C PHE A 57 -5.96 -15.84 6.29
N GLY A 58 -5.99 -14.81 7.12
CA GLY A 58 -7.11 -14.48 7.98
C GLY A 58 -7.54 -13.04 7.78
N MET A 59 -8.71 -12.70 8.32
CA MET A 59 -9.19 -11.33 8.36
C MET A 59 -9.47 -10.98 9.82
N PHE A 60 -8.78 -9.97 10.35
CA PHE A 60 -9.21 -9.34 11.58
C PHE A 60 -10.24 -8.27 11.26
N LEU A 61 -11.40 -8.37 11.89
CA LEU A 61 -12.46 -7.36 11.85
C LEU A 61 -12.65 -6.79 13.25
N PRO A 62 -13.11 -5.53 13.38
CA PRO A 62 -13.58 -5.03 14.65
C PRO A 62 -14.64 -5.95 15.27
N ASP A 63 -14.63 -6.07 16.61
CA ASP A 63 -15.69 -6.80 17.33
C ASP A 63 -17.08 -6.15 17.14
N ALA A 64 -17.12 -4.86 16.79
CA ALA A 64 -18.31 -4.07 16.49
C ALA A 64 -18.40 -3.67 14.99
N VAL A 65 -19.38 -2.84 14.62
CA VAL A 65 -19.70 -2.49 13.21
C VAL A 65 -18.55 -1.78 12.48
N ALA A 66 -17.81 -0.90 13.15
CA ALA A 66 -16.58 -0.30 12.64
C ALA A 66 -15.71 0.21 13.79
N GLY A 67 -14.39 0.01 13.70
CA GLY A 67 -13.45 0.43 14.73
C GLY A 67 -12.86 1.80 14.43
N LEU A 68 -13.33 2.84 15.10
CA LEU A 68 -12.68 4.16 15.04
C LEU A 68 -11.49 4.19 16.01
N ALA A 69 -10.32 4.55 15.51
CA ALA A 69 -9.11 4.78 16.29
C ALA A 69 -8.70 6.26 16.20
N PRO A 70 -9.33 7.16 17.00
CA PRO A 70 -9.04 8.59 16.99
C PRO A 70 -7.71 8.90 17.69
N ILE A 71 -6.91 9.79 17.12
CA ILE A 71 -5.66 10.30 17.71
C ILE A 71 -5.80 11.78 18.03
N GLY A 72 -6.26 12.59 17.06
CA GLY A 72 -6.64 13.99 17.26
C GLY A 72 -5.50 14.97 17.52
N GLU A 73 -4.24 14.53 17.59
CA GLU A 73 -3.10 15.39 17.91
C GLU A 73 -1.83 15.05 17.10
N PRO A 74 -1.04 16.05 16.66
CA PRO A 74 0.23 15.79 15.99
C PRO A 74 1.20 15.01 16.88
N GLY A 75 2.06 14.20 16.27
CA GLY A 75 3.06 13.44 17.00
C GLY A 75 3.59 12.26 16.20
N ASP A 76 4.57 11.57 16.78
CA ASP A 76 5.05 10.29 16.29
C ASP A 76 4.27 9.16 16.95
N TYR A 77 3.96 8.13 16.17
CA TYR A 77 3.13 7.01 16.58
C TYR A 77 3.63 5.70 15.99
N VAL A 78 3.22 4.60 16.62
CA VAL A 78 3.35 3.24 16.13
C VAL A 78 1.97 2.62 16.06
N LEU A 79 1.56 2.27 14.85
CA LEU A 79 0.40 1.43 14.59
C LEU A 79 0.81 -0.03 14.75
N SER A 80 0.05 -0.83 15.47
CA SER A 80 0.32 -2.26 15.62
C SER A 80 -0.97 -3.08 15.66
N VAL A 81 -0.89 -4.34 15.25
CA VAL A 81 -1.87 -5.37 15.63
C VAL A 81 -1.22 -6.25 16.68
N LYS A 82 -1.89 -6.40 17.83
CA LYS A 82 -1.42 -7.20 18.95
C LYS A 82 -2.29 -8.44 19.12
N VAL A 83 -1.66 -9.57 19.41
CA VAL A 83 -2.30 -10.83 19.79
C VAL A 83 -1.69 -11.27 21.10
N ASP A 84 -2.51 -11.59 22.09
CA ASP A 84 -2.07 -11.92 23.46
C ASP A 84 -1.08 -10.90 24.05
N GLY A 85 -1.33 -9.61 23.74
CA GLY A 85 -0.48 -8.48 24.16
C GLY A 85 0.80 -8.28 23.35
N GLN A 86 1.17 -9.21 22.46
CA GLN A 86 2.38 -9.14 21.64
C GLN A 86 2.09 -8.59 20.25
N PRO A 87 2.89 -7.62 19.74
CA PRO A 87 2.72 -7.13 18.39
C PRO A 87 3.08 -8.21 17.37
N ILE A 88 2.19 -8.44 16.40
CA ILE A 88 2.44 -9.31 15.23
C ILE A 88 2.79 -8.50 13.97
N THR A 89 2.48 -7.20 13.98
CA THR A 89 2.92 -6.24 12.97
C THR A 89 3.02 -4.86 13.61
N SER A 90 3.98 -4.07 13.16
CA SER A 90 4.16 -2.69 13.61
C SER A 90 4.57 -1.78 12.46
N LEU A 91 3.99 -0.59 12.44
CA LEU A 91 4.22 0.41 11.41
C LEU A 91 4.36 1.80 12.06
N PRO A 92 5.58 2.37 12.10
CA PRO A 92 5.77 3.72 12.61
C PRO A 92 5.20 4.74 11.62
N PHE A 93 4.66 5.85 12.12
CA PHE A 93 4.22 6.98 11.32
C PHE A 93 4.23 8.28 12.14
N THR A 94 4.28 9.41 11.46
CA THR A 94 4.16 10.74 12.06
C THR A 94 2.84 11.36 11.59
N MET A 95 2.10 11.97 12.51
CA MET A 95 0.92 12.79 12.18
C MET A 95 1.26 14.27 12.36
N LYS A 96 0.89 15.09 11.38
CA LYS A 96 1.03 16.55 11.40
C LYS A 96 -0.34 17.19 11.26
N ARG A 97 -0.47 18.41 11.77
CA ARG A 97 -1.65 19.25 11.55
C ARG A 97 -1.28 20.33 10.54
N GLU A 98 -2.05 20.42 9.46
CA GLU A 98 -1.94 21.45 8.44
C GLU A 98 -3.16 22.37 8.53
N ALA A 99 -2.89 23.68 8.50
CA ALA A 99 -3.95 24.68 8.45
C ALA A 99 -4.34 24.90 6.98
N SER A 100 -5.63 25.03 6.74
CA SER A 100 -6.18 25.48 5.46
C SER A 100 -5.60 26.85 5.10
N SER A 101 -5.22 27.02 3.84
CA SER A 101 -4.85 28.32 3.29
C SER A 101 -6.06 29.20 2.98
N ASP A 102 -7.28 28.70 3.15
CA ASP A 102 -8.52 29.47 2.99
C ASP A 102 -8.81 30.28 4.27
N PRO A 103 -8.65 31.62 4.25
CA PRO A 103 -8.87 32.46 5.43
C PRO A 103 -10.35 32.57 5.82
N PHE A 104 -11.29 32.23 4.92
CA PHE A 104 -12.73 32.27 5.19
C PHE A 104 -13.27 30.93 5.71
N ASN A 105 -12.51 29.85 5.54
CA ASN A 105 -12.84 28.53 6.05
C ASN A 105 -11.60 27.85 6.66
N PRO A 106 -11.09 28.40 7.80
CA PRO A 106 -9.93 27.84 8.46
C PRO A 106 -10.27 26.45 8.99
N LYS A 107 -9.81 25.43 8.27
CA LYS A 107 -9.89 24.02 8.67
C LYS A 107 -8.50 23.55 9.05
N ASN A 108 -8.42 22.81 10.14
CA ASN A 108 -7.24 22.01 10.42
C ASN A 108 -7.48 20.62 9.85
N THR A 109 -6.58 20.14 9.02
CA THR A 109 -6.53 18.75 8.58
C THR A 109 -5.30 18.08 9.16
N PHE A 110 -5.45 16.81 9.47
CA PHE A 110 -4.33 15.95 9.82
C PHE A 110 -3.81 15.30 8.56
N VAL A 111 -2.51 15.14 8.53
CA VAL A 111 -1.81 14.45 7.47
C VAL A 111 -0.77 13.52 8.07
N ARG A 112 -0.40 12.47 7.34
CA ARG A 112 0.53 11.48 7.85
C ARG A 112 1.77 11.37 7.00
N GLU A 113 2.87 10.98 7.61
CA GLU A 113 4.08 10.50 6.93
C GLU A 113 4.40 9.12 7.48
N GLY A 114 4.84 8.21 6.63
CA GLY A 114 5.14 6.83 7.04
C GLY A 114 5.60 5.97 5.87
N PRO A 115 5.86 4.67 6.11
CA PRO A 115 6.47 3.80 5.11
C PRO A 115 5.67 3.62 3.81
N TRP A 116 4.37 3.88 3.81
CA TRP A 116 3.55 3.89 2.59
C TRP A 116 4.04 4.90 1.55
N ARG A 117 4.72 5.98 1.96
CA ARG A 117 5.34 6.96 1.04
C ARG A 117 6.36 6.31 0.11
N ASP A 118 7.11 5.34 0.64
CA ASP A 118 8.26 4.77 -0.03
C ASP A 118 7.96 3.42 -0.67
N LEU A 119 6.84 2.78 -0.31
CA LEU A 119 6.48 1.44 -0.77
C LEU A 119 5.52 1.50 -1.96
N ALA A 120 5.84 0.68 -2.96
CA ALA A 120 4.95 0.31 -4.05
C ALA A 120 5.09 -1.20 -4.29
N HIS A 121 4.24 -1.78 -5.12
CA HIS A 121 4.42 -3.15 -5.54
C HIS A 121 3.88 -3.42 -6.93
N PHE A 122 4.53 -4.35 -7.61
CA PHE A 122 3.90 -5.06 -8.71
C PHE A 122 3.01 -6.17 -8.15
N SER A 123 1.90 -6.48 -8.83
CA SER A 123 1.09 -7.64 -8.52
C SER A 123 0.52 -8.33 -9.74
N VAL A 124 0.42 -9.66 -9.67
CA VAL A 124 -0.25 -10.51 -10.64
C VAL A 124 -1.15 -11.51 -9.92
N ARG A 125 -2.18 -12.02 -10.61
CA ARG A 125 -3.03 -13.08 -10.05
C ARG A 125 -2.23 -14.37 -9.98
N ALA A 126 -2.24 -15.03 -8.82
CA ALA A 126 -1.47 -16.25 -8.59
C ALA A 126 -2.01 -17.43 -9.42
N GLU A 127 -3.32 -17.44 -9.67
CA GLU A 127 -4.02 -18.44 -10.47
C GLU A 127 -3.97 -18.17 -11.98
N ASP A 128 -3.51 -16.99 -12.40
CA ASP A 128 -3.45 -16.56 -13.80
C ASP A 128 -2.13 -15.82 -14.06
N PRO A 129 -1.03 -16.55 -14.35
CA PRO A 129 0.28 -15.97 -14.62
C PRO A 129 0.31 -15.04 -15.85
N ASP A 130 -0.65 -15.18 -16.76
CA ASP A 130 -0.81 -14.34 -17.96
C ASP A 130 -1.66 -13.09 -17.69
N SER A 131 -2.16 -12.93 -16.46
CA SER A 131 -2.85 -11.71 -16.04
C SER A 131 -1.99 -10.47 -16.22
N HIS A 132 -2.66 -9.33 -16.36
CA HIS A 132 -1.99 -8.05 -16.52
C HIS A 132 -1.13 -7.75 -15.27
N LEU A 133 0.05 -7.22 -15.52
CA LEU A 133 0.93 -6.72 -14.48
C LEU A 133 0.36 -5.42 -13.93
N GLU A 134 -0.15 -5.48 -12.71
CA GLU A 134 -0.60 -4.30 -11.98
C GLU A 134 0.55 -3.68 -11.18
N PHE A 135 0.48 -2.37 -11.01
CA PHE A 135 1.37 -1.58 -10.17
C PHE A 135 0.55 -0.75 -9.20
N SER A 136 0.77 -1.00 -7.93
CA SER A 136 0.08 -0.35 -6.82
C SER A 136 1.06 0.54 -6.07
N TRP A 137 0.64 1.77 -5.79
CA TRP A 137 1.51 2.77 -5.19
C TRP A 137 0.71 3.85 -4.45
N TRP A 138 1.39 4.63 -3.62
CA TRP A 138 0.81 5.75 -2.91
C TRP A 138 1.33 7.07 -3.46
N THR A 139 0.45 8.05 -3.56
CA THR A 139 0.79 9.43 -3.93
C THR A 139 0.02 10.42 -3.08
N SER A 140 0.51 11.64 -2.99
CA SER A 140 -0.14 12.76 -2.31
C SER A 140 0.01 14.02 -3.15
N LEU A 141 -0.94 14.95 -3.07
CA LEU A 141 -0.77 16.29 -3.66
C LEU A 141 0.46 17.02 -3.10
N ARG A 142 0.91 16.69 -1.88
CA ARG A 142 2.14 17.23 -1.26
C ARG A 142 3.42 16.77 -1.95
N GLU A 143 3.40 15.65 -2.68
CA GLU A 143 4.57 15.18 -3.41
C GLU A 143 4.77 15.89 -4.76
N LEU A 144 3.76 16.64 -5.22
CA LEU A 144 3.79 17.27 -6.52
C LEU A 144 4.63 18.56 -6.50
N PRO A 145 5.26 18.94 -7.63
CA PRO A 145 5.96 20.21 -7.72
C PRO A 145 5.05 21.40 -7.34
N PRO A 146 5.58 22.42 -6.63
CA PRO A 146 4.80 23.60 -6.27
C PRO A 146 4.11 24.25 -7.47
N GLY A 147 2.85 24.66 -7.31
CA GLY A 147 2.07 25.30 -8.37
C GLY A 147 1.52 24.35 -9.44
N THR A 148 1.63 23.03 -9.25
CA THR A 148 0.99 22.06 -10.15
C THR A 148 -0.52 22.25 -10.15
N LYS A 149 -1.10 22.58 -11.31
CA LYS A 149 -2.53 22.61 -11.58
C LYS A 149 -2.90 21.38 -12.41
N ASP A 150 -4.11 20.84 -12.18
CA ASP A 150 -4.65 19.69 -12.89
C ASP A 150 -3.64 18.53 -13.02
N PRO A 151 -3.25 17.91 -11.90
CA PRO A 151 -2.10 17.01 -11.86
C PRO A 151 -2.38 15.69 -12.59
N MET A 152 -2.11 15.64 -13.90
CA MET A 152 -2.24 14.43 -14.68
C MET A 152 -1.00 13.56 -14.49
N VAL A 153 -1.16 12.45 -13.76
CA VAL A 153 -0.08 11.54 -13.43
C VAL A 153 -0.10 10.30 -14.32
N THR A 154 1.04 9.96 -14.89
CA THR A 154 1.30 8.72 -15.62
C THR A 154 2.46 7.95 -15.01
N LEU A 155 2.49 6.63 -15.18
CA LEU A 155 3.64 5.80 -14.81
C LEU A 155 4.31 5.28 -16.07
N HIS A 156 5.65 5.26 -16.03
CA HIS A 156 6.49 4.82 -17.14
C HIS A 156 7.50 3.81 -16.61
N LEU A 157 7.53 2.60 -17.18
CA LEU A 157 8.49 1.58 -16.86
C LEU A 157 9.70 1.72 -17.78
N MET A 158 10.86 1.89 -17.17
CA MET A 158 12.14 2.13 -17.84
C MET A 158 13.07 0.92 -17.68
N TYR A 159 13.81 0.58 -18.72
CA TYR A 159 14.90 -0.40 -18.71
C TYR A 159 16.07 0.15 -19.53
N GLY A 160 17.27 0.21 -18.94
CA GLY A 160 18.45 0.78 -19.61
C GLY A 160 18.26 2.22 -20.10
N GLY A 161 17.45 3.02 -19.38
CA GLY A 161 17.12 4.40 -19.75
C GLY A 161 16.05 4.54 -20.84
N GLN A 162 15.57 3.44 -21.43
CA GLN A 162 14.50 3.44 -22.43
C GLN A 162 13.15 3.10 -21.81
N GLU A 163 12.10 3.76 -22.26
CA GLU A 163 10.73 3.42 -21.88
C GLU A 163 10.29 2.14 -22.60
N ILE A 164 9.86 1.14 -21.84
CA ILE A 164 9.41 -0.15 -22.38
C ILE A 164 7.92 -0.39 -22.21
N ALA A 165 7.28 0.32 -21.27
CA ALA A 165 5.84 0.28 -21.04
C ALA A 165 5.39 1.56 -20.32
N ALA A 166 4.12 1.93 -20.46
CA ALA A 166 3.54 3.06 -19.77
C ALA A 166 2.07 2.79 -19.40
N THR A 167 1.50 3.58 -18.50
CA THR A 167 0.06 3.55 -18.22
C THR A 167 -0.71 4.18 -19.37
N ARG A 168 -1.83 3.57 -19.77
CA ARG A 168 -2.65 4.04 -20.90
C ARG A 168 -3.29 5.42 -20.66
N SER A 169 -3.75 5.68 -19.45
CA SER A 169 -4.50 6.88 -19.11
C SER A 169 -3.93 7.53 -17.85
N PRO A 170 -3.83 8.87 -17.83
CA PRO A 170 -3.41 9.57 -16.64
C PRO A 170 -4.47 9.43 -15.53
N VAL A 171 -4.03 9.56 -14.29
CA VAL A 171 -4.88 9.72 -13.12
C VAL A 171 -4.66 11.09 -12.51
N VAL A 172 -5.69 11.66 -11.91
CA VAL A 172 -5.61 12.91 -11.17
C VAL A 172 -5.63 12.58 -9.68
N PRO A 173 -4.51 12.73 -8.95
CA PRO A 173 -4.51 12.66 -7.50
C PRO A 173 -5.42 13.74 -6.93
N THR A 174 -6.23 13.40 -5.93
CA THR A 174 -7.21 14.32 -5.33
C THR A 174 -7.04 14.50 -3.83
N GLN A 175 -6.18 13.70 -3.19
CA GLN A 175 -6.00 13.74 -1.73
C GLN A 175 -4.75 14.52 -1.35
N THR A 176 -4.89 15.38 -0.34
CA THR A 176 -3.75 16.04 0.30
C THR A 176 -2.95 15.01 1.08
N ASP A 177 -3.57 14.08 1.81
CA ASP A 177 -2.87 12.92 2.36
C ASP A 177 -2.61 11.83 1.30
N TRP A 178 -2.38 10.59 1.75
CA TRP A 178 -1.95 9.50 0.89
C TRP A 178 -3.12 8.82 0.20
N GLN A 179 -3.14 8.91 -1.13
CA GLN A 179 -4.05 8.18 -2.00
C GLN A 179 -3.37 6.92 -2.55
N PHE A 180 -4.03 5.77 -2.38
CA PHE A 180 -3.61 4.51 -2.99
C PHE A 180 -4.16 4.40 -4.41
N LEU A 181 -3.30 4.06 -5.36
CA LEU A 181 -3.62 3.96 -6.78
C LEU A 181 -3.13 2.63 -7.34
N ARG A 182 -3.89 2.07 -8.28
CA ARG A 182 -3.56 0.85 -9.03
C ARG A 182 -3.59 1.15 -10.52
N HIS A 183 -2.57 0.69 -11.24
CA HIS A 183 -2.48 0.85 -12.68
C HIS A 183 -1.98 -0.42 -13.36
N GLU A 184 -2.34 -0.58 -14.62
CA GLU A 184 -1.78 -1.61 -15.49
C GLU A 184 -0.86 -0.94 -16.52
N PHE A 185 0.22 -1.63 -16.88
CA PHE A 185 1.14 -1.18 -17.92
C PHE A 185 0.75 -1.72 -19.29
N VAL A 186 0.83 -0.87 -20.32
CA VAL A 186 0.72 -1.26 -21.73
C VAL A 186 2.07 -1.16 -22.42
N LEU A 187 2.33 -2.11 -23.32
CA LEU A 187 3.51 -2.09 -24.17
C LEU A 187 3.27 -1.18 -25.39
N PRO A 188 4.33 -0.52 -25.91
CA PRO A 188 4.25 0.38 -27.06
C PRO A 188 4.19 -0.40 -28.38
N VAL A 189 3.20 -1.29 -28.54
CA VAL A 189 3.00 -2.13 -29.72
C VAL A 189 1.60 -1.93 -30.30
N THR A 190 1.43 -2.26 -31.59
CA THR A 190 0.14 -2.20 -32.29
C THR A 190 -0.25 -3.62 -32.75
N PRO A 191 -1.43 -4.13 -32.35
CA PRO A 191 -2.42 -3.52 -31.45
C PRO A 191 -1.90 -3.40 -30.00
N VAL A 192 -2.49 -2.48 -29.23
CA VAL A 192 -2.13 -2.25 -27.82
C VAL A 192 -2.27 -3.55 -27.02
N ARG A 193 -1.24 -3.88 -26.25
CA ARG A 193 -1.17 -5.09 -25.43
C ARG A 193 -0.77 -4.74 -24.00
N TRP A 194 -1.47 -5.32 -23.02
CA TRP A 194 -1.09 -5.22 -21.61
C TRP A 194 0.20 -6.01 -21.35
N MET A 195 1.03 -5.44 -20.48
CA MET A 195 2.25 -6.08 -20.02
C MET A 195 1.91 -7.17 -19.01
N THR A 196 2.56 -8.33 -19.10
CA THR A 196 2.47 -9.41 -18.10
C THR A 196 3.76 -9.50 -17.28
N LEU A 197 3.76 -10.32 -16.22
CA LEU A 197 5.01 -10.62 -15.49
C LEU A 197 6.05 -11.30 -16.37
N ALA A 198 5.61 -12.16 -17.30
CA ALA A 198 6.51 -12.80 -18.26
C ALA A 198 7.19 -11.77 -19.18
N ASP A 199 6.50 -10.68 -19.58
CA ASP A 199 7.13 -9.60 -20.32
C ASP A 199 8.21 -8.88 -19.51
N LEU A 200 7.93 -8.58 -18.23
CA LEU A 200 8.88 -7.91 -17.34
C LEU A 200 10.14 -8.76 -17.13
N THR A 201 9.97 -10.08 -17.01
CA THR A 201 11.03 -11.00 -16.59
C THR A 201 11.81 -11.61 -17.75
N LYS A 202 11.53 -11.22 -19.00
CA LYS A 202 12.29 -11.64 -20.20
C LYS A 202 13.76 -11.22 -20.19
N ARG A 203 14.11 -10.17 -19.45
CA ARG A 203 15.48 -9.63 -19.39
C ARG A 203 15.86 -9.36 -17.95
N ASP A 204 17.00 -9.89 -17.57
CA ASP A 204 17.63 -9.55 -16.29
C ASP A 204 18.14 -8.11 -16.31
N GLY A 205 18.19 -7.50 -15.13
CA GLY A 205 18.71 -6.16 -14.93
C GLY A 205 17.79 -5.29 -14.09
N GLU A 206 18.15 -4.01 -14.04
CA GLU A 206 17.45 -3.00 -13.27
C GLU A 206 16.35 -2.33 -14.10
N TYR A 207 15.19 -2.21 -13.47
CA TYR A 207 14.02 -1.52 -14.00
C TYR A 207 13.66 -0.37 -13.07
N THR A 208 13.16 0.73 -13.66
CA THR A 208 12.70 1.88 -12.89
C THR A 208 11.28 2.24 -13.32
N VAL A 209 10.34 2.27 -12.37
CA VAL A 209 9.04 2.89 -12.58
C VAL A 209 9.17 4.37 -12.26
N VAL A 210 8.92 5.24 -13.24
CA VAL A 210 8.95 6.69 -13.09
C VAL A 210 7.52 7.23 -13.13
N ALA A 211 7.08 7.84 -12.03
CA ALA A 211 5.85 8.60 -12.00
C ALA A 211 6.13 10.03 -12.51
N LYS A 212 5.36 10.43 -13.52
CA LYS A 212 5.43 11.77 -14.12
C LYS A 212 4.13 12.50 -13.87
N VAL A 213 4.20 13.77 -13.48
CA VAL A 213 3.04 14.67 -13.41
C VAL A 213 3.19 15.72 -14.51
N ASN A 214 2.19 15.82 -15.39
CA ASN A 214 2.22 16.71 -16.55
C ASN A 214 3.53 16.54 -17.37
N GLY A 215 3.98 15.29 -17.53
CA GLY A 215 5.20 14.92 -18.26
C GLY A 215 6.51 15.07 -17.48
N LYS A 216 6.51 15.65 -16.28
CA LYS A 216 7.72 15.86 -15.46
C LYS A 216 7.86 14.78 -14.38
N PRO A 217 9.01 14.11 -14.23
CA PRO A 217 9.21 13.13 -13.18
C PRO A 217 9.15 13.77 -11.79
N PHE A 218 8.48 13.12 -10.84
CA PHE A 218 8.44 13.56 -9.43
C PHE A 218 8.67 12.43 -8.42
N LYS A 219 8.57 11.17 -8.86
CA LYS A 219 8.75 9.98 -8.02
C LYS A 219 9.26 8.82 -8.87
N SER A 220 10.11 7.96 -8.30
CA SER A 220 10.55 6.75 -8.99
C SER A 220 10.76 5.59 -8.03
N TYR A 221 10.62 4.36 -8.54
CA TYR A 221 10.79 3.12 -7.80
C TYR A 221 11.67 2.16 -8.59
N LYS A 222 12.56 1.45 -7.90
CA LYS A 222 13.49 0.50 -8.52
C LYS A 222 13.07 -0.94 -8.29
N ALA A 223 13.19 -1.72 -9.34
CA ALA A 223 12.98 -3.15 -9.35
C ALA A 223 14.17 -3.84 -10.01
N GLU A 224 14.42 -5.09 -9.62
CA GLU A 224 15.49 -5.90 -10.18
C GLU A 224 14.91 -7.23 -10.68
N VAL A 225 15.31 -7.64 -11.88
CA VAL A 225 15.07 -8.98 -12.41
C VAL A 225 16.40 -9.71 -12.47
N LYS A 226 16.44 -10.93 -11.94
CA LYS A 226 17.63 -11.80 -11.95
C LYS A 226 17.21 -13.25 -12.15
N GLY A 227 17.85 -13.95 -13.07
CA GLY A 227 17.51 -15.32 -13.43
C GLY A 227 16.10 -15.46 -13.97
N GLY A 228 15.57 -14.44 -14.66
CA GLY A 228 14.19 -14.42 -15.15
C GLY A 228 13.15 -14.29 -14.04
N GLN A 229 13.52 -13.77 -12.87
CA GLN A 229 12.61 -13.57 -11.74
C GLN A 229 12.69 -12.14 -11.22
N LEU A 230 11.53 -11.51 -11.01
CA LEU A 230 11.43 -10.26 -10.29
C LEU A 230 11.79 -10.50 -8.82
N GLN A 231 12.81 -9.79 -8.34
CA GLN A 231 13.36 -10.01 -7.01
C GLN A 231 12.38 -9.57 -5.92
N ARG A 232 12.32 -10.34 -4.83
CA ARG A 232 11.47 -10.06 -3.67
C ARG A 232 12.13 -9.04 -2.75
N HIS A 233 11.32 -8.29 -2.03
CA HIS A 233 11.82 -7.37 -1.01
C HIS A 233 12.42 -8.19 0.15
N PRO A 234 13.54 -7.77 0.78
CA PRO A 234 14.14 -8.51 1.90
C PRO A 234 13.16 -8.79 3.05
N ARG A 235 12.26 -7.83 3.33
CA ARG A 235 11.16 -7.98 4.32
C ARG A 235 10.10 -9.03 3.98
N ASN A 236 10.16 -9.67 2.80
CA ASN A 236 9.29 -10.80 2.45
C ASN A 236 9.84 -12.16 2.93
N SER A 237 11.06 -12.19 3.47
CA SER A 237 11.65 -13.43 3.96
C SER A 237 10.98 -13.89 5.26
N LEU A 238 10.76 -15.20 5.40
CA LEU A 238 10.12 -15.78 6.59
C LEU A 238 11.02 -15.72 7.83
N ASP A 239 12.33 -15.55 7.65
CA ASP A 239 13.33 -15.35 8.70
C ASP A 239 13.60 -13.86 9.00
N MET A 240 12.78 -12.94 8.46
CA MET A 240 12.92 -11.50 8.70
C MET A 240 12.79 -11.16 10.18
N GLU A 241 13.78 -10.45 10.73
CA GLU A 241 13.78 -9.90 12.08
C GLU A 241 13.83 -8.35 12.08
N PRO A 242 13.03 -7.66 12.92
CA PRO A 242 11.98 -8.23 13.77
C PRO A 242 10.82 -8.76 12.91
N HIS A 243 10.19 -9.86 13.32
CA HIS A 243 9.03 -10.43 12.62
C HIS A 243 7.88 -9.43 12.41
N THR A 244 7.73 -8.44 13.30
CA THR A 244 6.73 -7.36 13.16
C THR A 244 6.96 -6.46 11.94
N ALA A 245 8.15 -6.50 11.35
CA ALA A 245 8.50 -5.81 10.13
C ALA A 245 8.28 -6.67 8.88
N PHE A 246 7.83 -7.93 8.99
CA PHE A 246 7.49 -8.74 7.81
C PHE A 246 6.45 -8.02 6.93
N ILE A 247 6.65 -8.09 5.62
CA ILE A 247 5.67 -7.66 4.62
C ILE A 247 5.31 -8.89 3.80
N SER A 248 4.02 -9.17 3.64
CA SER A 248 3.61 -10.37 2.90
C SER A 248 3.97 -10.30 1.40
N PRO A 249 4.55 -11.36 0.81
CA PRO A 249 4.76 -11.48 -0.63
C PRO A 249 3.48 -11.81 -1.40
N ARG A 250 2.34 -11.95 -0.71
CA ARG A 250 1.03 -12.27 -1.27
C ARG A 250 -0.08 -11.49 -0.57
N GLN A 251 -1.16 -11.20 -1.28
CA GLN A 251 -2.36 -10.58 -0.70
C GLN A 251 -3.60 -11.23 -1.29
N VAL A 252 -4.72 -11.22 -0.56
CA VAL A 252 -6.01 -11.59 -1.12
C VAL A 252 -6.74 -10.32 -1.54
N ASP A 253 -7.06 -10.21 -2.83
CA ASP A 253 -7.86 -9.11 -3.32
C ASP A 253 -9.32 -9.28 -2.93
N THR A 254 -9.74 -8.54 -1.92
CA THR A 254 -11.12 -8.53 -1.41
C THR A 254 -12.02 -7.48 -2.04
N SER A 255 -11.53 -6.73 -3.04
CA SER A 255 -12.27 -5.61 -3.66
C SER A 255 -13.58 -6.02 -4.33
N ALA A 256 -13.70 -7.29 -4.74
CA ALA A 256 -14.93 -7.84 -5.32
C ALA A 256 -16.08 -8.01 -4.30
N ARG A 257 -15.83 -7.79 -3.00
CA ARG A 257 -16.80 -7.85 -1.88
C ARG A 257 -17.55 -9.17 -1.69
N THR A 258 -17.31 -10.17 -2.53
CA THR A 258 -17.86 -11.54 -2.40
C THR A 258 -16.72 -12.55 -2.37
N THR A 259 -16.74 -13.46 -1.40
CA THR A 259 -15.69 -14.45 -1.16
C THR A 259 -15.41 -15.35 -2.37
N SER A 260 -16.43 -15.62 -3.19
CA SER A 260 -16.31 -16.39 -4.45
C SER A 260 -15.52 -15.69 -5.55
N ARG A 261 -15.20 -14.40 -5.39
CA ARG A 261 -14.46 -13.58 -6.37
C ARG A 261 -13.17 -13.02 -5.81
N TYR A 262 -12.77 -13.45 -4.61
CA TYR A 262 -11.47 -13.09 -4.06
C TYR A 262 -10.38 -13.76 -4.87
N ALA A 263 -9.35 -13.00 -5.22
CA ALA A 263 -8.21 -13.49 -6.00
C ALA A 263 -6.94 -13.43 -5.16
N LEU A 264 -6.14 -14.49 -5.16
CA LEU A 264 -4.82 -14.44 -4.56
C LEU A 264 -3.87 -13.70 -5.51
N ARG A 265 -3.10 -12.76 -4.99
CA ARG A 265 -2.12 -12.02 -5.79
C ARG A 265 -0.72 -12.28 -5.26
N ASP A 266 0.20 -12.59 -6.16
CA ASP A 266 1.63 -12.48 -5.87
C ASP A 266 2.03 -11.00 -5.90
N VAL A 267 2.74 -10.55 -4.87
CA VAL A 267 3.09 -9.14 -4.63
C VAL A 267 4.60 -8.97 -4.53
N TYR A 268 5.15 -8.13 -5.40
CA TYR A 268 6.58 -7.82 -5.46
C TYR A 268 6.79 -6.40 -4.97
N TRP A 269 7.04 -6.27 -3.67
CA TRP A 269 7.27 -4.99 -3.02
C TRP A 269 8.58 -4.36 -3.48
N ILE A 270 8.53 -3.07 -3.78
CA ILE A 270 9.67 -2.27 -4.18
C ILE A 270 9.68 -0.94 -3.43
N ARG A 271 10.85 -0.30 -3.38
CA ARG A 271 11.03 0.97 -2.69
C ARG A 271 11.29 2.11 -3.67
N LYS A 272 10.89 3.30 -3.23
CA LYS A 272 11.24 4.57 -3.86
C LYS A 272 12.76 4.72 -3.88
N ASN A 273 13.30 5.22 -5.01
CA ASN A 273 14.71 5.63 -5.14
C ASN A 273 15.00 6.94 -4.41
#